data_AF-A0A0F9UMH5-F1
#
_entry.id   AF-A0A0F9UMH5-F1
#
_cell.length_a   1.000
_cell.length_b   1.000
_cell.length_c   1.000
_cell.angle_alpha   90.00
_cell.angle_beta   90.00
_cell.angle_gamma   90.00
#
_symmetry.space_group_name_H-M   'P 1'
#
loop_
_entity.id
_entity.type
_entity.pdbx_description
1 polymer ?
#
loop_
_entity_poly.entity_id
_entity_poly.type
_entity_poly.pdbx_seq_one_letter_code
_entity_poly.pdbx_strand_id
1 'polypeptide(L)'
;MQTTLQKRILRAFVARGLLENCDAKDMLGYKHSGFSVDAGVCIEAHDRAALERLLRYCARPPFSMERLRKEGSKLVYRCAKQRSEPTSDKRGAKADELHLTPLELIDRIAALVPPPRTHRHR
;
A
#
# COMPACT_ATOMS: atom_id res chain seq x y z
N MET A 1 17.75 10.02 -14.55
CA MET A 1 16.29 9.83 -14.39
C MET A 1 15.72 10.62 -13.21
N GLN A 2 16.29 10.48 -12.00
CA GLN A 2 15.82 11.12 -10.77
C GLN A 2 15.79 12.66 -10.83
N THR A 3 16.83 13.29 -11.41
CA THR A 3 16.89 14.75 -11.63
C THR A 3 15.84 15.25 -12.62
N THR A 4 15.55 14.47 -13.68
CA THR A 4 14.49 14.78 -14.65
C THR A 4 13.11 14.69 -13.99
N LEU A 5 12.91 13.70 -13.12
CA LEU A 5 11.66 13.52 -12.38
C LEU A 5 11.45 14.62 -11.33
N GLN A 6 12.48 14.95 -10.53
CA GLN A 6 12.44 16.05 -9.57
C GLN A 6 11.98 17.35 -10.24
N LYS A 7 12.61 17.72 -11.37
CA LYS A 7 12.23 18.93 -12.12
C LYS A 7 10.79 18.89 -12.61
N ARG A 8 10.30 17.73 -13.08
CA ARG A 8 8.91 17.55 -13.52
C ARG A 8 7.92 17.68 -12.37
N ILE A 9 8.23 17.09 -11.21
CA ILE A 9 7.37 17.16 -10.03
C ILE A 9 7.32 18.59 -9.48
N LEU A 10 8.46 19.25 -9.31
CA LEU A 10 8.51 20.64 -8.83
C LEU A 10 7.75 21.57 -9.78
N ARG A 11 7.92 21.43 -11.10
CA ARG A 11 7.13 22.18 -12.09
C ARG A 11 5.63 21.91 -11.97
N ALA A 12 5.24 20.65 -11.77
CA ALA A 12 3.85 20.25 -11.62
C ALA A 12 3.22 20.78 -10.31
N PHE A 13 4.00 20.97 -9.25
CA PHE A 13 3.56 21.51 -7.96
C PHE A 13 3.39 23.03 -8.03
N VAL A 14 4.34 23.73 -8.64
CA VAL A 14 4.23 25.17 -8.94
C VAL A 14 3.00 25.45 -9.80
N ALA A 15 2.80 24.68 -10.89
CA ALA A 15 1.65 24.85 -11.78
C ALA A 15 0.30 24.60 -11.09
N ARG A 16 0.29 23.88 -9.96
CA ARG A 16 -0.91 23.59 -9.15
C ARG A 16 -1.07 24.54 -7.96
N GLY A 17 -0.16 25.51 -7.78
CA GLY A 17 -0.16 26.41 -6.62
C GLY A 17 0.15 25.71 -5.29
N LEU A 18 0.78 24.52 -5.34
CA LEU A 18 1.16 23.76 -4.14
C LEU A 18 2.54 24.16 -3.59
N LEU A 19 3.30 24.93 -4.36
CA LEU A 19 4.67 25.35 -4.05
C LEU A 19 4.95 26.68 -4.75
N GLU A 20 5.63 27.60 -4.07
CA GLU A 20 6.04 28.87 -4.68
C GLU A 20 7.23 28.67 -5.65
N ASN A 21 7.38 29.59 -6.60
CA ASN A 21 8.48 29.52 -7.57
C ASN A 21 9.86 29.66 -6.91
N CYS A 22 9.97 30.47 -5.84
CA CYS A 22 11.19 30.60 -5.04
C CYS A 22 11.55 29.28 -4.35
N ASP A 23 10.60 28.67 -3.64
CA ASP A 23 10.81 27.40 -2.94
C ASP A 23 11.23 26.29 -3.91
N ALA A 24 10.58 26.20 -5.08
CA ALA A 24 10.93 25.23 -6.11
C ALA A 24 12.37 25.41 -6.62
N LYS A 25 12.86 26.66 -6.69
CA LYS A 25 14.23 26.98 -7.11
C LYS A 25 15.23 26.59 -6.02
N ASP A 26 14.92 26.84 -4.76
CA ASP A 26 15.77 26.48 -3.62
C ASP A 26 15.89 24.96 -3.49
N MET A 27 14.77 24.23 -3.64
CA MET A 27 14.74 22.77 -3.64
C MET A 27 15.56 22.12 -4.77
N LEU A 28 15.80 22.82 -5.88
CA LEU A 28 16.69 22.35 -6.95
C LEU A 28 18.17 22.51 -6.60
N GLY A 29 18.51 23.39 -5.65
CA GLY A 29 19.87 23.61 -5.16
C GLY A 29 20.28 22.66 -4.03
N TYR A 30 19.36 21.84 -3.51
CA TYR A 30 19.66 20.93 -2.41
C TYR A 30 20.66 19.84 -2.80
N LYS A 31 21.65 19.62 -1.94
CA LYS A 31 22.66 18.56 -2.09
C LYS A 31 22.04 17.17 -2.27
N HIS A 32 20.89 16.94 -1.63
CA HIS A 32 20.06 15.76 -1.82
C HIS A 32 18.66 16.22 -2.22
N SER A 33 18.16 15.71 -3.33
CA SER A 33 16.90 16.18 -3.94
C SER A 33 15.65 15.92 -3.08
N GLY A 34 15.73 15.01 -2.11
CA GLY A 34 14.56 14.51 -1.38
C GLY A 34 13.65 13.60 -2.20
N PHE A 35 13.95 13.39 -3.49
CA PHE A 35 13.23 12.48 -4.37
C PHE A 35 13.99 11.16 -4.45
N SER A 36 13.39 10.06 -4.04
CA SER A 36 13.90 8.70 -4.30
C SER A 36 12.91 7.97 -5.19
N VAL A 37 13.35 7.55 -6.37
CA VAL A 37 12.55 6.71 -7.27
C VAL A 37 13.41 5.57 -7.76
N ASP A 38 12.98 4.36 -7.44
CA ASP A 38 13.48 3.14 -8.06
C ASP A 38 12.84 3.02 -9.45
N ALA A 39 13.68 3.13 -10.48
CA ALA A 39 13.28 3.02 -11.88
C ALA A 39 13.67 1.66 -12.49
N GLY A 40 14.05 0.67 -11.67
CA GLY A 40 14.37 -0.67 -12.14
C GLY A 40 13.19 -1.39 -12.80
N VAL A 41 11.96 -0.94 -12.54
CA VAL A 41 10.74 -1.45 -13.18
C VAL A 41 10.10 -0.33 -14.00
N CYS A 42 10.25 -0.42 -15.33
CA CYS A 42 9.56 0.44 -16.28
C CYS A 42 8.46 -0.36 -16.99
N ILE A 43 7.33 0.28 -17.27
CA ILE A 43 6.27 -0.28 -18.10
C ILE A 43 6.22 0.56 -19.37
N GLU A 44 6.55 -0.06 -20.50
CA GLU A 44 6.50 0.60 -21.80
C GLU A 44 5.05 0.94 -22.17
N ALA A 45 4.86 2.03 -22.92
CA ALA A 45 3.53 2.55 -23.22
C ALA A 45 2.62 1.54 -23.96
N HIS A 46 3.21 0.59 -24.67
CA HIS A 46 2.52 -0.45 -25.44
C HIS A 46 2.48 -1.82 -24.73
N ASP A 47 3.13 -1.98 -23.58
CA ASP A 47 3.15 -3.24 -22.84
C ASP A 47 1.87 -3.41 -22.01
N ARG A 48 0.84 -3.92 -22.67
CA ARG A 48 -0.46 -4.19 -22.06
C ARG A 48 -0.39 -5.24 -20.95
N ALA A 49 0.49 -6.23 -21.07
CA ALA A 49 0.65 -7.29 -20.08
C ALA A 49 1.25 -6.74 -18.77
N ALA A 50 2.27 -5.89 -18.86
CA ALA A 50 2.85 -5.24 -17.69
C ALA A 50 1.86 -4.25 -17.04
N LEU A 51 1.08 -3.51 -17.84
CA LEU A 51 0.01 -2.64 -17.32
C LEU A 51 -1.04 -3.46 -16.57
N GLU A 52 -1.47 -4.59 -17.12
CA GLU A 52 -2.41 -5.49 -16.45
C GLU A 52 -1.84 -6.01 -15.12
N ARG A 53 -0.56 -6.40 -15.10
CA ARG A 53 0.11 -6.82 -13.86
C ARG A 53 0.12 -5.70 -12.82
N LEU A 54 0.36 -4.46 -13.22
CA LEU A 54 0.29 -3.30 -12.33
C LEU A 54 -1.14 -3.09 -11.79
N LEU A 55 -2.16 -3.18 -12.64
CA LEU A 55 -3.55 -3.05 -12.22
C LEU A 55 -3.95 -4.16 -11.24
N ARG A 56 -3.57 -5.41 -11.52
CA ARG A 56 -3.77 -6.54 -10.60
C ARG A 56 -3.04 -6.33 -9.27
N TYR A 57 -1.85 -5.73 -9.29
CA TYR A 57 -1.12 -5.37 -8.08
C TYR A 57 -1.85 -4.28 -7.28
N CYS A 58 -2.32 -3.21 -7.93
CA CYS A 58 -3.12 -2.15 -7.29
C CYS A 58 -4.43 -2.66 -6.69
N ALA A 59 -5.05 -3.66 -7.33
CA ALA A 59 -6.28 -4.29 -6.86
C ALA A 59 -6.04 -5.42 -5.84
N ARG A 60 -4.80 -5.75 -5.51
CA ARG A 60 -4.49 -6.86 -4.61
C ARG A 60 -5.01 -6.52 -3.20
N PRO A 61 -5.89 -7.34 -2.60
CA PRO A 61 -6.36 -7.10 -1.25
C PRO A 61 -5.19 -7.12 -0.25
N PRO A 62 -5.23 -6.31 0.83
CA PRO A 62 -4.18 -6.29 1.85
C PRO A 62 -4.13 -7.56 2.72
N PHE A 63 -4.92 -8.57 2.38
CA PHE A 63 -5.03 -9.86 3.05
C PHE A 63 -5.13 -10.98 2.01
N SER A 64 -4.81 -12.21 2.39
CA SER A 64 -4.93 -13.37 1.49
C SER A 64 -6.35 -13.91 1.49
N MET A 65 -6.99 -13.97 0.32
CA MET A 65 -8.31 -14.61 0.15
C MET A 65 -8.27 -16.11 0.49
N GLU A 66 -7.15 -16.80 0.24
CA GLU A 66 -6.98 -18.22 0.59
C GLU A 66 -7.06 -18.49 2.10
N ARG A 67 -6.85 -17.45 2.92
CA ARG A 67 -6.89 -17.54 4.39
C ARG A 67 -8.23 -17.13 4.98
N LEU A 68 -9.14 -16.59 4.17
CA LEU A 68 -10.46 -16.15 4.59
C LEU A 68 -11.51 -17.20 4.23
N ARG A 69 -12.20 -17.74 5.23
CA ARG A 69 -13.32 -18.69 5.02
C ARG A 69 -14.58 -18.20 5.71
N LYS A 70 -15.74 -18.58 5.18
CA LYS A 70 -17.04 -18.31 5.80
C LYS A 70 -17.46 -19.52 6.62
N GLU A 71 -17.88 -19.27 7.86
CA GLU A 71 -18.39 -20.28 8.79
C GLU A 71 -19.73 -19.78 9.34
N GLY A 72 -20.83 -20.22 8.71
CA GLY A 72 -22.17 -19.71 9.01
C GLY A 72 -22.28 -18.19 8.74
N SER A 73 -22.64 -17.43 9.78
CA SER A 73 -22.72 -15.96 9.75
C SER A 73 -21.39 -15.26 10.05
N LYS A 74 -20.35 -16.02 10.45
CA LYS A 74 -19.03 -15.49 10.77
C LYS A 74 -18.04 -15.74 9.64
N LEU A 75 -16.98 -14.96 9.64
CA LEU A 75 -15.80 -15.08 8.80
C LEU A 75 -14.64 -15.50 9.69
N VAL A 76 -13.86 -16.46 9.25
CA VAL A 76 -12.65 -16.90 9.93
C VAL A 76 -11.45 -16.60 9.05
N TYR A 77 -10.54 -15.79 9.57
CA TYR A 77 -9.29 -15.47 8.91
C TYR A 77 -8.12 -16.15 9.62
N ARG A 78 -7.31 -16.91 8.88
CA ARG A 78 -6.12 -17.55 9.45
C ARG A 78 -4.94 -16.57 9.45
N CYS A 79 -4.55 -16.13 10.64
CA CYS A 79 -3.39 -15.28 10.93
C CYS A 79 -2.09 -16.09 10.98
N ALA A 80 -1.78 -16.90 9.96
CA ALA A 80 -0.52 -17.61 9.95
C ALA A 80 0.65 -16.62 9.70
N LYS A 81 1.57 -16.49 10.66
CA LYS A 81 2.97 -16.20 10.31
C LYS A 81 3.41 -17.30 9.35
N GLN A 82 4.00 -16.96 8.21
CA GLN A 82 4.28 -17.87 7.08
C GLN A 82 5.04 -19.18 7.41
N ARG A 83 5.47 -19.43 8.67
CA ARG A 83 6.26 -20.59 9.09
C ARG A 83 6.00 -21.06 10.54
N SER A 84 4.81 -20.82 11.10
CA SER A 84 4.51 -21.29 12.46
C SER A 84 3.35 -22.26 12.39
N GLU A 85 3.58 -23.51 12.82
CA GLU A 85 2.49 -24.44 13.07
C GLU A 85 1.52 -23.84 14.08
N PRO A 86 0.21 -24.10 13.94
CA PRO A 86 -0.78 -23.56 14.84
C PRO A 86 -0.50 -24.01 16.27
N THR A 87 -0.02 -23.08 17.09
CA THR A 87 0.12 -23.30 18.52
C THR A 87 -1.30 -23.31 19.09
N SER A 88 -1.73 -24.48 19.58
CA SER A 88 -2.90 -24.55 20.43
C SER A 88 -2.55 -23.92 21.77
N ASP A 89 -3.18 -22.80 22.10
CA ASP A 89 -3.12 -22.31 23.46
C ASP A 89 -3.76 -23.37 24.37
N LYS A 90 -3.28 -23.48 25.62
CA LYS A 90 -3.75 -24.44 26.64
C LYS A 90 -5.26 -24.35 26.96
N ARG A 91 -5.99 -23.45 26.28
CA ARG A 91 -7.44 -23.23 26.34
C ARG A 91 -8.22 -23.78 25.13
N GLY A 92 -7.56 -24.45 24.18
CA GLY A 92 -8.22 -25.06 23.00
C GLY A 92 -8.65 -24.07 21.91
N ALA A 93 -8.43 -22.76 22.10
CA ALA A 93 -8.58 -21.76 21.06
C ALA A 93 -7.38 -21.83 20.10
N LYS A 94 -7.65 -21.94 18.80
CA LYS A 94 -6.61 -21.81 17.77
C LYS A 94 -6.16 -20.35 17.77
N ALA A 95 -5.04 -20.05 18.42
CA ALA A 95 -4.50 -18.70 18.56
C ALA A 95 -4.32 -17.96 17.22
N ASP A 96 -4.24 -18.71 16.12
CA ASP A 96 -4.04 -18.21 14.76
C ASP A 96 -5.33 -17.95 13.97
N GLU A 97 -6.52 -18.08 14.55
CA GLU A 97 -7.78 -17.86 13.84
C GLU A 97 -8.54 -16.65 14.38
N LEU A 98 -8.76 -15.66 13.52
CA LEU A 98 -9.53 -14.47 13.81
C LEU A 98 -10.96 -14.68 13.32
N HIS A 99 -11.90 -14.74 14.26
CA HIS A 99 -13.34 -14.82 13.97
C HIS A 99 -13.92 -13.41 13.93
N LEU A 100 -14.53 -13.03 12.81
CA LEU A 100 -15.09 -11.72 12.55
C LEU A 100 -16.51 -11.85 12.01
N THR A 101 -17.37 -10.91 12.31
CA THR A 101 -18.54 -10.65 11.49
C THR A 101 -18.12 -10.00 10.16
N PRO A 102 -18.97 -10.04 9.11
CA PRO A 102 -18.69 -9.33 7.86
C PRO A 102 -18.42 -7.83 8.05
N LEU A 103 -19.13 -7.17 8.98
CA LEU A 103 -18.92 -5.75 9.27
C LEU A 103 -17.60 -5.48 9.98
N GLU A 104 -17.20 -6.32 10.94
CA GLU A 104 -15.89 -6.19 11.60
C GLU A 104 -14.72 -6.40 10.63
N LEU A 105 -14.89 -7.26 9.62
CA LEU A 105 -13.88 -7.41 8.56
C LEU A 105 -13.76 -6.12 7.75
N ILE A 106 -14.88 -5.54 7.32
CA ILE A 106 -14.89 -4.29 6.55
C ILE A 106 -14.27 -3.16 7.38
N ASP A 107 -14.63 -3.03 8.64
CA ASP A 107 -14.10 -2.01 9.55
C ASP A 107 -12.58 -2.11 9.70
N ARG A 108 -12.05 -3.32 9.91
CA ARG A 108 -10.60 -3.56 10.00
C ARG A 108 -9.86 -3.27 8.69
N ILE A 109 -10.47 -3.54 7.54
CA ILE A 109 -9.88 -3.20 6.24
C ILE A 109 -9.91 -1.68 6.03
N ALA A 110 -11.02 -1.03 6.36
CA ALA A 110 -11.18 0.42 6.25
C ALA A 110 -10.17 1.17 7.11
N ALA A 111 -9.88 0.67 8.32
CA ALA A 111 -8.82 1.21 9.18
C ALA A 111 -7.41 1.17 8.56
N LEU A 112 -7.19 0.38 7.50
CA LEU A 112 -5.92 0.39 6.79
C LEU A 112 -5.76 1.58 5.83
N VAL A 113 -6.88 2.20 5.43
CA VAL A 113 -6.91 3.36 4.53
C VAL A 113 -6.69 4.61 5.37
N PRO A 114 -5.57 5.34 5.20
CA PRO A 114 -5.35 6.55 5.97
C PRO A 114 -6.36 7.65 5.58
N PRO A 115 -6.66 8.59 6.50
CA PRO A 115 -7.43 9.77 6.17
C PRO A 115 -6.82 10.51 4.98
N PRO A 116 -7.64 11.19 4.14
CA PRO A 116 -7.14 11.94 3.00
C PRO A 116 -5.98 12.84 3.40
N ARG A 117 -4.94 12.89 2.55
CA ARG A 117 -3.75 13.75 2.72
C ARG A 117 -2.83 13.37 3.89
N THR A 118 -3.06 12.23 4.54
CA THR A 118 -2.22 11.76 5.65
C THR A 118 -1.50 10.48 5.23
N HIS A 119 -0.18 10.43 5.39
CA HIS A 119 0.57 9.19 5.17
C HIS A 119 0.47 8.31 6.41
N ARG A 120 0.25 7.01 6.23
CA ARG A 120 0.25 6.06 7.35
C ARG A 120 1.69 5.75 7.74
N HIS A 121 2.16 6.30 8.87
CA HIS A 121 3.43 5.90 9.45
C HIS A 121 3.30 4.46 9.99
N ARG A 122 4.30 3.62 9.72
CA ARG A 122 4.35 2.21 10.13
C ARG A 122 4.99 2.09 11.51
#